data_AF-A0A3M6AJJ5-F1
#
_entry.id   AF-A0A3M6AJJ5-F1
#
_cell.length_a   1.000
_cell.length_b   1.000
_cell.length_c   1.000
_cell.angle_alpha   90.00
_cell.angle_beta   90.00
_cell.angle_gamma   90.00
#
_symmetry.space_group_name_H-M   'P 1'
#
loop_
_entity.id
_entity.type
_entity.pdbx_description
1 polymer ?
#
loop_
_entity_poly.entity_id
_entity_poly.type
_entity_poly.pdbx_seq_one_letter_code
_entity_poly.pdbx_strand_id
1 'polypeptide(L)'
;SNDLTQLTLGLDRDSGVIAHLFDERNPAVKKLLSNAIQACNKAGKYIGICGQGPSDHPDLARWLMDQGIESVSLNPDSVLETWFFLAEAQAPV
;
A
#
# COMPACT_ATOMS: atom_id res chain seq x y z
N SER A 1 -5.98 -1.88 -1.99
CA SER A 1 -5.04 -3.00 -1.88
C SER A 1 -5.74 -4.29 -1.53
N ASN A 2 -6.82 -4.28 -0.74
CA ASN A 2 -7.45 -5.52 -0.29
C ASN A 2 -7.89 -6.47 -1.42
N ASP A 3 -8.77 -6.00 -2.30
CA ASP A 3 -9.25 -6.82 -3.42
C ASP A 3 -8.14 -7.17 -4.40
N LEU A 4 -7.19 -6.25 -4.60
CA LEU A 4 -6.00 -6.53 -5.41
C LEU A 4 -5.22 -7.71 -4.83
N THR A 5 -4.98 -7.75 -3.53
CA THR A 5 -4.29 -8.86 -2.84
C THR A 5 -5.06 -10.16 -2.96
N GLN A 6 -6.36 -10.13 -2.68
CA GLN A 6 -7.25 -11.30 -2.81
C GLN A 6 -7.20 -11.90 -4.22
N LEU A 7 -7.34 -11.06 -5.26
CA LEU A 7 -7.30 -11.50 -6.65
C LEU A 7 -5.90 -11.92 -7.12
N THR A 8 -4.85 -11.24 -6.63
CA THR A 8 -3.46 -11.56 -7.01
C THR A 8 -3.01 -12.89 -6.42
N LEU A 9 -3.37 -13.15 -5.17
CA LEU A 9 -2.97 -14.36 -4.46
C LEU A 9 -3.96 -15.52 -4.64
N GLY A 10 -5.16 -15.25 -5.18
CA GLY A 10 -6.22 -16.25 -5.33
C GLY A 10 -6.75 -16.73 -3.97
N LEU A 11 -6.80 -15.83 -2.99
CA LEU A 11 -7.13 -16.14 -1.60
C LEU A 11 -8.40 -15.41 -1.17
N ASP A 12 -9.27 -16.09 -0.44
CA ASP A 12 -10.38 -15.44 0.27
C ASP A 12 -9.89 -14.97 1.65
N ARG A 13 -9.88 -13.64 1.87
CA ARG A 13 -9.40 -13.04 3.12
C ARG A 13 -10.32 -13.31 4.32
N ASP A 14 -11.57 -13.71 4.08
CA ASP A 14 -12.53 -14.02 5.13
C ASP A 14 -12.56 -15.52 5.47
N SER A 15 -11.76 -16.33 4.76
CA SER A 15 -11.67 -17.77 4.99
C SER A 15 -10.85 -18.11 6.23
N GLY A 16 -11.49 -18.74 7.22
CA GLY A 16 -10.82 -19.23 8.43
C GLY A 16 -9.70 -20.25 8.20
N VAL A 17 -9.56 -20.80 6.99
CA VAL A 17 -8.52 -21.78 6.65
C VAL A 17 -7.26 -21.11 6.09
N ILE A 18 -7.42 -20.06 5.25
CA ILE A 18 -6.32 -19.51 4.44
C ILE A 18 -6.09 -18.00 4.62
N ALA A 19 -6.92 -17.30 5.40
CA ALA A 19 -6.79 -15.85 5.62
C ALA A 19 -5.42 -15.42 6.16
N HIS A 20 -4.73 -16.30 6.91
CA HIS A 20 -3.37 -16.04 7.42
C HIS A 20 -2.30 -15.91 6.32
N LEU A 21 -2.61 -16.30 5.08
CA LEU A 21 -1.75 -16.13 3.91
C LEU A 21 -1.98 -14.77 3.21
N PHE A 22 -2.99 -14.00 3.62
CA PHE A 22 -3.27 -12.69 3.07
C PHE A 22 -2.24 -11.68 3.57
N ASP A 23 -1.35 -11.23 2.69
CA ASP A 23 -0.38 -10.18 2.99
C ASP A 23 -0.28 -9.19 1.82
N GLU A 24 -0.65 -7.94 2.08
CA GLU A 24 -0.62 -6.86 1.09
C GLU A 24 0.80 -6.43 0.72
N ARG A 25 1.81 -6.87 1.48
CA ARG A 25 3.24 -6.68 1.21
C ARG A 25 3.84 -7.81 0.38
N ASN A 26 3.04 -8.81 -0.02
CA ASN A 26 3.50 -9.91 -0.86
C ASN A 26 4.17 -9.37 -2.14
N PRO A 27 5.33 -9.95 -2.58
CA PRO A 27 6.05 -9.48 -3.75
C PRO A 27 5.20 -9.39 -5.04
N ALA A 28 4.24 -10.31 -5.23
CA ALA A 28 3.34 -10.29 -6.37
C ALA A 28 2.41 -9.06 -6.33
N VAL A 29 1.86 -8.75 -5.16
CA VAL A 29 0.99 -7.57 -4.94
C VAL A 29 1.79 -6.28 -5.13
N LYS A 30 2.98 -6.19 -4.51
CA LYS A 30 3.88 -5.04 -4.68
C LYS A 30 4.26 -4.83 -6.15
N LYS A 31 4.46 -5.90 -6.93
CA LYS A 31 4.73 -5.80 -8.36
C LYS A 31 3.57 -5.15 -9.11
N LEU A 32 2.33 -5.54 -8.83
CA LEU A 32 1.14 -4.95 -9.46
C LEU A 32 0.92 -3.50 -9.04
N LEU A 33 1.10 -3.17 -7.76
CA LEU A 33 1.05 -1.79 -7.26
C LEU A 33 2.09 -0.91 -7.97
N SER A 34 3.35 -1.37 -8.04
CA SER A 34 4.44 -0.66 -8.72
C SER A 34 4.13 -0.45 -10.21
N ASN A 35 3.60 -1.47 -10.89
CA ASN A 35 3.19 -1.34 -12.29
C ASN A 35 2.10 -0.27 -12.48
N ALA A 36 1.09 -0.24 -11.61
CA ALA A 36 0.02 0.76 -11.66
C ALA A 36 0.55 2.19 -11.44
N ILE A 37 1.38 2.38 -10.39
CA ILE A 37 2.01 3.67 -10.08
C ILE A 37 2.87 4.15 -11.25
N GLN A 38 3.74 3.29 -11.78
CA GLN A 38 4.58 3.65 -12.92
C GLN A 38 3.77 3.98 -14.18
N ALA A 39 2.67 3.27 -14.44
CA ALA A 39 1.81 3.55 -15.59
C ALA A 39 1.16 4.94 -15.48
N CYS A 40 0.60 5.26 -14.31
CA CYS A 40 0.00 6.57 -14.05
C CYS A 40 1.03 7.71 -14.10
N ASN A 41 2.18 7.54 -13.45
CA ASN A 41 3.25 8.54 -13.46
C ASN A 41 3.78 8.80 -14.87
N LYS A 42 4.00 7.74 -15.69
CA LYS A 42 4.41 7.88 -17.10
C LYS A 42 3.37 8.63 -17.94
N ALA A 43 2.09 8.47 -17.62
CA ALA A 43 0.99 9.13 -18.31
C ALA A 43 0.67 10.53 -17.76
N GLY A 44 1.36 10.99 -16.70
CA GLY A 44 1.04 12.22 -15.99
C GLY A 44 -0.38 12.21 -15.43
N LYS A 45 -0.83 11.04 -14.93
CA LYS A 45 -2.17 10.84 -14.36
C LYS A 45 -2.05 10.57 -12.87
N TYR A 46 -3.02 11.11 -12.13
CA TYR A 46 -3.18 10.88 -10.70
C TYR A 46 -3.24 9.39 -10.35
N ILE A 47 -2.60 9.02 -9.25
CA ILE A 47 -2.78 7.73 -8.59
C ILE A 47 -2.82 7.86 -7.07
N GLY A 48 -3.75 7.12 -6.47
CA GLY A 48 -3.90 7.02 -5.02
C GLY A 48 -4.29 5.61 -4.59
N ILE A 49 -4.21 5.37 -3.28
CA ILE A 49 -4.61 4.11 -2.66
C ILE A 49 -5.51 4.37 -1.45
N CYS A 50 -6.56 3.56 -1.30
CA CYS A 50 -7.53 3.65 -0.21
C CYS A 50 -7.77 2.33 0.54
N GLY A 51 -6.96 1.30 0.24
CA GLY A 51 -7.09 0.03 0.95
C GLY A 51 -6.49 0.10 2.35
N GLN A 52 -6.75 -0.93 3.14
CA GLN A 52 -6.34 -1.00 4.55
C GLN A 52 -4.82 -1.14 4.72
N GLY A 53 -4.13 -1.80 3.78
CA GLY A 53 -2.71 -2.13 3.91
C GLY A 53 -1.78 -1.01 4.39
N PRO A 54 -1.83 0.22 3.85
CA PRO A 54 -0.99 1.32 4.32
C PRO A 54 -1.32 1.80 5.75
N SER A 55 -2.56 1.61 6.23
CA SER A 55 -2.97 1.90 7.61
C SER A 55 -2.44 0.83 8.58
N ASP A 56 -2.49 -0.45 8.18
CA ASP A 56 -2.08 -1.57 9.02
C ASP A 56 -0.54 -1.79 8.98
N HIS A 57 0.12 -1.28 7.94
CA HIS A 57 1.54 -1.49 7.67
C HIS A 57 2.23 -0.17 7.29
N PRO A 58 2.78 0.58 8.26
CA PRO A 58 3.50 1.82 8.00
C PRO A 58 4.68 1.64 7.02
N ASP A 59 5.36 0.49 7.05
CA ASP A 59 6.42 0.13 6.11
C ASP A 59 5.91 0.04 4.66
N LEU A 60 4.68 -0.42 4.45
CA LEU A 60 4.02 -0.41 3.15
C LEU A 60 3.70 1.02 2.70
N ALA A 61 3.22 1.88 3.60
CA ALA A 61 2.99 3.29 3.30
C ALA A 61 4.28 4.00 2.84
N ARG A 62 5.41 3.72 3.52
CA ARG A 62 6.73 4.23 3.13
C ARG A 62 7.15 3.70 1.77
N TRP A 63 7.04 2.39 1.57
CA TRP A 63 7.39 1.80 0.28
C TRP A 63 6.57 2.39 -0.87
N LEU A 64 5.28 2.67 -0.66
CA LEU A 64 4.41 3.33 -1.65
C LEU A 64 4.88 4.76 -1.94
N MET A 65 5.29 5.51 -0.91
CA MET A 65 5.90 6.83 -1.08
C MET A 65 7.19 6.75 -1.91
N ASP A 66 8.05 5.75 -1.64
CA ASP A 66 9.28 5.51 -2.41
C ASP A 66 9.00 5.10 -3.87
N GLN A 67 7.85 4.45 -4.15
CA GLN A 67 7.40 4.18 -5.52
C GLN A 67 6.89 5.44 -6.24
N GLY A 68 6.68 6.55 -5.53
CA GLY A 68 6.16 7.80 -6.09
C GLY A 68 4.65 7.80 -6.27
N ILE A 69 3.89 7.21 -5.34
CA ILE A 69 2.44 7.40 -5.29
C ILE A 69 2.12 8.85 -4.88
N GLU A 70 1.07 9.45 -5.45
CA GLU A 70 0.72 10.85 -5.15
C GLU A 70 -0.11 11.00 -3.88
N SER A 71 -0.88 9.97 -3.50
CA SER A 71 -1.76 10.04 -2.34
C SER A 71 -1.99 8.68 -1.69
N VAL A 72 -2.12 8.71 -0.36
CA VAL A 72 -2.46 7.56 0.47
C VAL A 72 -3.59 7.97 1.39
N SER A 73 -4.72 7.26 1.31
CA SER A 73 -5.85 7.41 2.24
C SER A 73 -5.69 6.37 3.34
N LEU A 74 -5.78 6.83 4.59
CA LEU A 74 -5.55 6.05 5.80
C LEU A 74 -6.77 6.09 6.71
N ASN A 75 -6.82 5.19 7.68
CA ASN A 75 -7.83 5.26 8.72
C ASN A 75 -7.58 6.45 9.65
N PRO A 76 -8.62 7.11 10.16
CA PRO A 76 -8.49 8.31 11.00
C PRO A 76 -7.60 8.14 12.24
N ASP A 77 -7.56 6.94 12.81
CA ASP A 77 -6.73 6.58 13.97
C ASP A 77 -5.25 6.41 13.59
N SER A 78 -4.96 5.88 12.41
CA SER A 78 -3.59 5.64 11.90
C SER A 78 -2.94 6.86 11.22
N VAL A 79 -3.72 7.89 10.86
CA VAL A 79 -3.26 8.95 9.94
C VAL A 79 -2.10 9.77 10.51
N LEU A 80 -2.16 10.15 11.79
CA LEU A 80 -1.13 10.99 12.41
C LEU A 80 0.18 10.23 12.60
N GLU A 81 0.10 9.01 13.13
CA GLU A 81 1.26 8.14 13.34
C GLU A 81 1.99 7.87 12.01
N THR A 82 1.24 7.49 10.98
CA THR A 82 1.80 7.24 9.65
C THR A 82 2.41 8.51 9.06
N TRP A 83 1.76 9.67 9.22
CA TRP A 83 2.31 10.93 8.72
C TRP A 83 3.64 11.26 9.40
N PHE A 84 3.74 11.19 10.73
CA PHE A 84 5.01 11.43 11.43
C PHE A 84 6.09 10.44 11.00
N PHE A 85 5.75 9.15 10.90
CA PHE A 85 6.67 8.12 10.42
C PHE A 85 7.21 8.41 9.00
N LEU A 86 6.37 8.89 8.09
CA LEU A 86 6.76 9.25 6.72
C LEU A 86 7.55 10.56 6.67
N ALA A 87 7.31 11.49 7.59
CA ALA A 87 8.04 12.75 7.67
C ALA A 87 9.46 12.55 8.23
N GLU A 88 9.62 11.74 9.27
CA GLU A 88 10.94 11.40 9.84
C GLU A 88 11.85 10.67 8.84
N ALA A 89 11.25 9.93 7.90
CA ALA A 89 11.95 9.32 6.76
C ALA A 89 12.77 10.30 5.93
N GLN A 90 12.31 11.55 5.86
CA GLN A 90 12.84 12.58 4.98
C GLN A 90 13.84 13.50 5.69
N ALA A 91 14.07 13.33 7.00
CA ALA A 91 15.05 14.13 7.71
C ALA A 91 16.47 13.81 7.17
N PRO A 92 17.18 14.79 6.59
CA PRO A 92 18.58 14.57 6.20
C PRO A 92 19.42 14.35 7.47
N VAL A 93 20.27 13.32 7.44
CA VAL A 93 21.38 13.16 8.40
C VAL A 93 22.47 14.18 8.08
#